data_AF-A0AAV5EMJ7-F1
#
_entry.id   AF-A0AAV5EMJ7-F1
#
_cell.length_a   1.000
_cell.length_b   1.000
_cell.length_c   1.000
_cell.angle_alpha   90.00
_cell.angle_beta   90.00
_cell.angle_gamma   90.00
#
_symmetry.space_group_name_H-M   'P 1'
#
loop_
_entity.id
_entity.type
_entity.pdbx_description
1 polymer ?
#
loop_
_entity_poly.entity_id
_entity_poly.type
_entity_poly.pdbx_seq_one_letter_code
_entity_poly.pdbx_strand_id
1 'polypeptide(L)'
;MMRNQPRGGHIFNIDGAGSDGRPTPRFAAYGATKRSVVHLTKSLQAELQMNEVNNVMVHNLSPGMVTTDLLMSGATTKQKWPSNSEALHFLN
;
A
#
# COMPACT_ATOMS: atom_id res chain seq x y z
N MET A 1 17.36 9.56 14.40
CA MET A 1 16.17 8.68 14.30
C MET A 1 14.92 9.50 14.59
N MET A 2 13.78 9.31 13.90
CA MET A 2 12.60 10.20 13.94
C MET A 2 12.07 10.48 15.37
N ARG A 3 12.05 9.46 16.25
CA ARG A 3 11.63 9.59 17.65
C ARG A 3 12.36 10.70 18.41
N ASN A 4 13.65 10.90 18.13
CA ASN A 4 14.51 11.84 18.85
C ASN A 4 14.46 13.26 18.25
N GLN A 5 13.70 13.47 17.17
CA GLN A 5 13.55 14.79 16.57
C GLN A 5 12.48 15.59 17.31
N PRO A 6 12.68 16.89 17.60
CA PRO A 6 11.71 17.70 18.34
C PRO A 6 10.31 17.74 17.72
N ARG A 7 10.22 17.63 16.40
CA ARG A 7 8.95 17.61 15.64
C ARG A 7 8.47 16.20 15.30
N GLY A 8 9.25 15.17 15.65
CA GLY A 8 9.04 13.80 15.22
C GLY A 8 8.90 13.66 13.71
N GLY A 9 7.95 12.86 13.23
CA GLY A 9 7.72 12.72 11.79
C GLY A 9 6.60 11.77 11.37
N HIS A 10 6.36 11.71 10.06
CA HIS A 10 5.31 10.91 9.45
C HIS A 10 5.92 9.87 8.50
N ILE A 11 5.46 8.64 8.60
CA ILE A 11 5.82 7.53 7.71
C ILE A 11 4.60 7.19 6.86
N PHE A 12 4.75 7.18 5.54
CA PHE A 12 3.68 6.84 4.61
C PHE A 12 4.04 5.58 3.84
N ASN A 13 3.40 4.47 4.21
CA ASN A 13 3.51 3.21 3.50
C ASN A 13 2.54 3.19 2.33
N ILE A 14 2.99 2.68 1.18
CA ILE A 14 2.15 2.57 -0.03
C ILE A 14 1.71 1.12 -0.21
N ASP A 15 0.40 0.88 -0.14
CA ASP A 15 -0.17 -0.43 -0.40
C ASP A 15 -0.51 -0.62 -1.90
N GLY A 16 -1.43 -1.51 -2.23
CA GLY A 16 -1.89 -1.76 -3.60
C GLY A 16 -2.83 -2.96 -3.66
N ALA A 17 -3.18 -3.39 -4.88
CA ALA A 17 -4.11 -4.49 -5.11
C ALA A 17 -3.85 -5.72 -4.20
N GLY A 18 -4.90 -6.16 -3.51
CA GLY A 18 -4.85 -7.24 -2.51
C GLY A 18 -4.62 -6.79 -1.06
N SER A 19 -4.36 -5.50 -0.81
CA SER A 19 -4.16 -4.97 0.55
C SER A 19 -5.41 -5.07 1.43
N ASP A 20 -6.59 -5.01 0.81
CA ASP A 20 -7.91 -5.23 1.43
C ASP A 20 -8.19 -6.69 1.81
N GLY A 21 -7.37 -7.63 1.29
CA GLY A 21 -7.48 -9.06 1.54
C GLY A 21 -8.25 -9.82 0.46
N ARG A 22 -8.63 -9.17 -0.65
CA ARG A 22 -9.24 -9.87 -1.79
C ARG A 22 -8.22 -10.77 -2.49
N PRO A 23 -8.65 -11.91 -3.07
CA PRO A 23 -7.78 -12.76 -3.87
C PRO A 23 -7.18 -12.02 -5.07
N THR A 24 -5.91 -12.33 -5.36
CA THR A 24 -5.13 -11.70 -6.44
C THR A 24 -4.67 -12.77 -7.44
N PRO A 25 -5.58 -13.33 -8.25
CA PRO A 25 -5.24 -14.40 -9.20
C PRO A 25 -4.15 -13.91 -10.17
N ARG A 26 -3.17 -14.77 -10.45
CA ARG A 26 -1.98 -14.50 -11.30
C ARG A 26 -0.92 -13.59 -10.68
N PHE A 27 -1.16 -12.98 -9.51
CA PHE A 27 -0.17 -12.15 -8.81
C PHE A 27 -0.26 -12.28 -7.28
N ALA A 28 -0.53 -13.51 -6.79
CA ALA A 28 -0.76 -13.81 -5.38
C ALA A 28 0.40 -13.38 -4.44
N ALA A 29 1.65 -13.51 -4.89
CA ALA A 29 2.82 -13.07 -4.11
C ALA A 29 2.83 -11.54 -3.91
N TYR A 30 2.44 -10.78 -4.93
CA TYR A 30 2.29 -9.33 -4.83
C TYR A 30 1.15 -8.98 -3.86
N GLY A 31 -0.03 -9.59 -4.01
CA GLY A 31 -1.16 -9.35 -3.12
C GLY A 31 -0.85 -9.70 -1.66
N ALA A 32 -0.18 -10.82 -1.41
CA ALA A 32 0.28 -11.21 -0.08
C ALA A 32 1.24 -10.16 0.53
N THR A 33 2.21 -9.69 -0.26
CA THR A 33 3.14 -8.63 0.17
C THR A 33 2.41 -7.33 0.51
N LYS A 34 1.47 -6.90 -0.35
CA LYS A 34 0.69 -5.67 -0.12
C LYS A 34 -0.24 -5.78 1.08
N ARG A 35 -0.80 -6.95 1.37
CA ARG A 35 -1.53 -7.21 2.62
C ARG A 35 -0.63 -7.09 3.86
N SER A 36 0.60 -7.58 3.79
CA SER A 36 1.56 -7.45 4.89
C SER A 36 1.91 -6.00 5.22
N VAL A 37 1.90 -5.07 4.25
CA VAL A 37 2.12 -3.63 4.50
C VAL A 37 1.03 -3.03 5.38
N VAL A 38 -0.24 -3.39 5.15
CA VAL A 38 -1.37 -2.95 5.98
C VAL A 38 -1.23 -3.51 7.39
N HIS A 39 -0.88 -4.79 7.51
CA HIS A 39 -0.68 -5.43 8.81
C HIS A 39 0.47 -4.77 9.58
N LEU A 40 1.63 -4.57 8.93
CA LEU A 40 2.79 -3.88 9.50
C LEU A 40 2.43 -2.49 10.01
N THR A 41 1.69 -1.70 9.22
CA THR A 41 1.29 -0.35 9.62
C THR A 41 0.45 -0.37 10.91
N LYS A 42 -0.52 -1.29 11.00
CA LYS A 42 -1.35 -1.43 12.20
C LYS A 42 -0.55 -1.89 13.42
N SER A 43 0.38 -2.83 13.23
CA SER A 43 1.27 -3.29 14.31
C SER A 43 2.15 -2.15 14.83
N LEU A 44 2.78 -1.38 13.93
CA LEU A 44 3.60 -0.23 14.32
C LEU A 44 2.80 0.86 15.02
N GLN A 45 1.57 1.15 14.57
CA GLN A 45 0.68 2.09 15.26
C GLN A 45 0.38 1.63 16.70
N ALA A 46 0.08 0.34 16.89
CA ALA A 46 -0.14 -0.22 18.22
C ALA A 46 1.13 -0.15 19.09
N GLU A 47 2.29 -0.49 18.53
CA GLU A 47 3.59 -0.42 19.24
C GLU A 47 3.94 1.01 19.65
N LEU A 48 3.69 2.01 18.80
CA LEU A 48 3.91 3.42 19.13
C LEU A 48 3.02 3.86 20.30
N GLN A 49 1.77 3.42 20.32
CA GLN A 49 0.85 3.68 21.42
C GLN A 49 1.32 2.99 22.71
N MET A 50 1.73 1.72 22.65
CA MET A 50 2.24 0.96 23.80
C MET A 50 3.51 1.58 24.41
N ASN A 51 4.32 2.24 23.60
CA ASN A 51 5.57 2.89 24.02
C ASN A 51 5.41 4.41 24.25
N GLU A 52 4.17 4.91 24.31
CA GLU A 52 3.85 6.32 24.55
C GLU A 52 4.54 7.29 23.58
N VAL A 53 4.77 6.86 22.33
CA VAL A 53 5.37 7.68 21.28
C VAL A 53 4.25 8.42 20.53
N ASN A 54 4.11 9.71 20.78
CA ASN A 54 3.05 10.55 20.22
C ASN A 54 3.53 11.53 19.12
N ASN A 55 4.84 11.60 18.87
CA ASN A 55 5.44 12.49 17.87
C ASN A 55 5.75 11.78 16.53
N VAL A 56 5.55 10.46 16.43
CA VAL A 56 5.74 9.70 15.19
C VAL A 56 4.42 9.08 14.78
N MET A 57 4.00 9.32 13.54
CA MET A 57 2.75 8.76 13.00
C MET A 57 3.02 7.91 11.76
N VAL A 58 2.41 6.73 11.71
CA VAL A 58 2.51 5.82 10.57
C VAL A 58 1.18 5.77 9.86
N HIS A 59 1.21 5.90 8.54
CA HIS A 59 0.06 6.00 7.65
C HIS A 59 0.17 4.96 6.55
N ASN A 60 -0.97 4.52 6.05
CA ASN A 60 -1.06 3.65 4.88
C ASN A 60 -1.83 4.40 3.78
N LEU A 61 -1.26 4.48 2.59
CA LEU A 61 -1.83 5.16 1.43
C LEU A 61 -2.16 4.15 0.33
N SER A 62 -3.37 4.30 -0.20
CA SER A 62 -4.00 3.42 -1.18
C SER A 62 -4.26 4.17 -2.48
N PRO A 63 -3.30 4.24 -3.41
CA PRO A 63 -3.46 5.03 -4.63
C PRO A 63 -4.43 4.42 -5.66
N GLY A 64 -4.77 3.13 -5.53
CA GLY A 64 -5.49 2.38 -6.56
C GLY A 64 -4.61 2.03 -7.76
N MET A 65 -5.22 1.67 -8.89
CA MET A 65 -4.47 1.41 -10.12
C MET A 65 -3.92 2.72 -10.70
N VAL A 66 -2.60 2.80 -10.85
CA VAL A 66 -1.91 3.93 -11.48
C VAL A 66 -1.09 3.41 -12.66
N THR A 67 -1.24 4.02 -13.84
CA THR A 67 -0.39 3.71 -14.99
C THR A 67 1.02 4.23 -14.74
N THR A 68 1.97 3.31 -14.59
CA THR A 68 3.38 3.60 -14.31
C THR A 68 4.27 2.78 -15.24
N ASP A 69 5.50 3.22 -15.42
CA ASP A 69 6.49 2.48 -16.24
C ASP A 69 6.73 1.06 -15.71
N LEU A 70 6.55 0.82 -14.42
CA LEU A 70 6.63 -0.51 -13.81
C LEU A 70 5.56 -1.47 -14.34
N LEU A 71 4.35 -0.97 -14.63
CA LEU A 71 3.29 -1.77 -15.24
C LEU A 71 3.40 -1.81 -16.77
N MET A 72 4.02 -0.80 -17.38
CA MET A 72 4.14 -0.68 -18.83
C MET A 72 5.42 -1.31 -19.41
N SER A 73 6.41 -1.67 -18.58
CA SER A 73 7.65 -2.27 -19.06
C SER A 73 7.37 -3.62 -19.74
N GLY A 74 7.64 -3.70 -21.05
CA GLY A 74 7.41 -4.91 -21.87
C GLY A 74 6.00 -5.04 -22.46
N ALA A 75 5.09 -4.09 -22.21
CA ALA A 75 3.77 -4.10 -22.84
C ALA A 75 3.85 -3.52 -24.28
N THR A 76 3.68 -4.35 -25.30
CA THR A 76 3.62 -3.92 -26.73
C THR A 76 2.22 -3.49 -27.16
N THR A 77 1.21 -3.77 -26.33
CA THR A 77 -0.20 -3.47 -26.62
C THR A 77 -0.58 -2.15 -25.96
N LYS A 78 -1.22 -1.22 -26.70
CA LYS A 78 -1.83 -0.02 -26.11
C LYS A 78 -2.77 -0.46 -24.98
N GLN A 79 -2.44 -0.12 -23.75
CA GLN A 79 -3.26 -0.46 -22.59
C GLN A 79 -4.64 0.21 -22.76
N LYS A 80 -5.68 -0.61 -22.97
CA LYS A 80 -7.06 -0.16 -22.83
C LYS A 80 -7.34 -0.09 -21.34
N TRP A 81 -7.83 1.05 -20.85
CA TRP A 81 -8.36 1.12 -19.49
C TRP A 81 -9.38 -0.02 -19.33
N PRO A 82 -9.31 -0.80 -18.23
CA PRO A 82 -10.27 -1.87 -18.04
C PRO A 82 -11.67 -1.27 -18.06
N SER A 83 -12.64 -1.98 -18.66
CA SER A 83 -14.05 -1.57 -18.53
C SER A 83 -14.42 -1.52 -17.04
N ASN A 84 -15.40 -0.71 -16.66
CA ASN A 84 -15.67 -0.36 -15.26
C ASN A 84 -15.70 -1.57 -14.29
N SER A 85 -16.11 -2.76 -14.73
CA SER A 85 -16.11 -3.98 -13.92
C SER A 85 -14.72 -4.55 -13.58
N GLU A 86 -13.75 -4.44 -14.50
CA GLU A 86 -12.39 -4.95 -14.29
C GLU A 86 -11.54 -3.97 -13.48
N ALA A 87 -11.76 -2.66 -13.63
CA ALA A 87 -11.05 -1.62 -12.88
C ALA A 87 -11.37 -1.68 -11.38
N LEU A 88 -12.59 -2.05 -11.01
CA LEU A 88 -13.04 -2.19 -9.62
C LEU A 88 -12.26 -3.25 -8.82
N HIS A 89 -11.71 -4.27 -9.47
CA HIS A 89 -10.86 -5.27 -8.80
C HIS A 89 -9.49 -4.72 -8.37
N PHE A 90 -9.08 -3.58 -8.93
CA PHE A 90 -7.80 -2.94 -8.65
C PHE A 90 -7.94 -1.61 -7.89
N LEU A 91 -9.18 -1.23 -7.58
CA LEU A 91 -9.49 -0.19 -6.62
C LEU A 91 -9.68 -0.89 -5.26
N ASN A 92 -8.94 -0.42 -4.26
CA ASN A 92 -9.04 -0.91 -2.88
C ASN A 92 -10.46 -0.72 -2.34
#